data_AF-A0A1F6U5W6-F1
#
_entry.id   AF-A0A1F6U5W6-F1
#
_cell.length_a   1.000
_cell.length_b   1.000
_cell.length_c   1.000
_cell.angle_alpha   90.00
_cell.angle_beta   90.00
_cell.angle_gamma   90.00
#
_symmetry.space_group_name_H-M   'P 1'
#
loop_
_entity.id
_entity.type
_entity.pdbx_description
1 polymer ?
#
loop_
_entity_poly.entity_id
_entity_poly.type
_entity_poly.pdbx_seq_one_letter_code
_entity_poly.pdbx_strand_id
1 'polypeptide(L)'
;MELTTKNLTEAEETVRNLLEQLGLTAYLFEVEPRADRWEVRVECALDSGWQSSVFTVEDTALRACRTDRLVRDQILGELHKRLAPPGLG
;
A
#
# COMPACT_ATOMS: atom_id res chain seq x y z
N MET A 1 -11.71 13.54 1.91
CA MET A 1 -11.37 13.15 0.53
C MET A 1 -12.66 13.07 -0.29
N GLU A 2 -12.67 13.53 -1.55
CA GLU A 2 -13.82 13.32 -2.43
C GLU A 2 -13.73 11.95 -3.11
N LEU A 3 -14.69 11.06 -2.88
CA LEU A 3 -14.71 9.75 -3.53
C LEU A 3 -15.28 9.89 -4.95
N THR A 4 -14.40 9.78 -5.93
CA THR A 4 -14.74 9.70 -7.35
C THR A 4 -14.09 8.45 -7.95
N THR A 5 -14.64 7.93 -9.05
CA THR A 5 -14.03 6.81 -9.78
C THR A 5 -12.59 7.11 -10.15
N LYS A 6 -12.29 8.34 -10.60
CA LYS A 6 -10.94 8.78 -10.92
C LYS A 6 -10.01 8.71 -9.71
N ASN A 7 -10.44 9.21 -8.54
CA ASN A 7 -9.61 9.19 -7.34
C ASN A 7 -9.33 7.77 -6.84
N LEU A 8 -10.32 6.87 -6.94
CA LEU A 8 -10.13 5.46 -6.61
C LEU A 8 -9.12 4.79 -7.56
N THR A 9 -9.29 4.96 -8.87
CA THR A 9 -8.36 4.40 -9.87
C THR A 9 -6.94 4.93 -9.66
N GLU A 10 -6.77 6.24 -9.44
CA GLU A 10 -5.46 6.82 -9.16
C GLU A 10 -4.83 6.24 -7.88
N ALA A 11 -5.62 5.99 -6.84
CA ALA A 11 -5.14 5.39 -5.60
C ALA A 11 -4.72 3.92 -5.80
N GLU A 12 -5.53 3.12 -6.49
CA GLU A 12 -5.24 1.73 -6.83
C GLU A 12 -3.96 1.59 -7.66
N GLU A 13 -3.78 2.43 -8.70
CA GLU A 13 -2.57 2.46 -9.52
C GLU A 13 -1.35 2.85 -8.69
N THR A 14 -1.49 3.84 -7.81
CA THR A 14 -0.38 4.28 -6.95
C THR A 14 0.04 3.19 -5.98
N VAL A 15 -0.92 2.53 -5.33
CA VAL A 15 -0.66 1.40 -4.43
C VAL A 15 -0.01 0.25 -5.18
N ARG A 16 -0.51 -0.12 -6.35
CA ARG A 16 0.09 -1.17 -7.21
C ARG A 16 1.55 -0.88 -7.49
N ASN A 17 1.87 0.33 -7.95
CA ASN A 17 3.25 0.73 -8.26
C ASN A 17 4.17 0.67 -7.03
N LEU A 18 3.67 0.94 -5.82
CA LEU A 18 4.43 0.80 -4.58
C LEU A 18 4.68 -0.67 -4.25
N LEU A 19 3.68 -1.54 -4.40
CA LEU A 19 3.82 -2.98 -4.14
C LEU A 19 4.76 -3.66 -5.14
N GLU A 20 4.73 -3.25 -6.41
CA GLU A 20 5.68 -3.71 -7.44
C GLU A 20 7.13 -3.35 -7.09
N GLN A 21 7.37 -2.17 -6.50
CA GLN A 21 8.70 -1.76 -6.03
C GLN A 21 9.23 -2.61 -4.86
N LEU A 22 8.35 -3.27 -4.10
CA LEU A 22 8.74 -4.18 -3.02
C LEU A 22 9.14 -5.57 -3.53
N GLY A 23 8.94 -5.86 -4.83
CA GLY A 23 9.34 -7.13 -5.43
C GLY A 23 8.53 -8.34 -4.94
N LEU A 24 7.28 -8.14 -4.53
CA LEU A 24 6.40 -9.22 -4.11
C LEU A 24 6.10 -10.16 -5.29
N THR A 25 6.33 -11.46 -5.10
CA THR A 25 6.17 -12.47 -6.17
C THR A 25 4.74 -12.94 -6.36
N ALA A 26 3.94 -12.97 -5.29
CA ALA A 26 2.52 -13.32 -5.34
C ALA A 26 1.76 -12.52 -4.28
N TYR A 27 0.86 -11.64 -4.74
CA TYR A 27 0.03 -10.83 -3.86
C TYR A 27 -1.35 -10.51 -4.46
N LEU A 28 -2.31 -10.24 -3.58
CA LEU A 28 -3.58 -9.60 -3.85
C LEU A 28 -3.64 -8.30 -3.04
N PHE A 29 -4.34 -7.29 -3.54
CA PHE A 29 -4.55 -6.07 -2.78
C PHE A 29 -5.91 -5.44 -3.07
N GLU A 30 -6.43 -4.72 -2.09
CA GLU A 30 -7.66 -3.95 -2.16
C GLU A 30 -7.39 -2.54 -1.64
N VAL A 31 -7.95 -1.53 -2.30
CA VAL A 31 -7.91 -0.13 -1.85
C VAL A 31 -9.33 0.32 -1.61
N GLU A 32 -9.66 0.62 -0.35
CA GLU A 32 -10.99 1.06 0.03
C GLU A 32 -10.97 2.48 0.57
N PRO A 33 -11.94 3.33 0.18
CA PRO A 33 -12.10 4.64 0.77
C PRO A 33 -12.57 4.50 2.23
N ARG A 34 -11.96 5.27 3.11
CA ARG A 34 -12.45 5.61 4.45
C ARG A 34 -12.65 7.12 4.52
N ALA A 35 -13.25 7.63 5.60
CA ALA A 35 -13.71 9.02 5.71
C ALA A 35 -12.71 10.07 5.16
N ASP A 36 -11.44 9.97 5.52
CA ASP A 36 -10.37 10.91 5.16
C ASP A 36 -9.08 10.25 4.65
N ARG A 37 -9.10 8.93 4.47
CA ARG A 37 -7.91 8.11 4.18
C ARG A 37 -8.26 6.92 3.30
N TRP A 38 -7.23 6.32 2.72
CA TRP A 38 -7.32 5.04 2.03
C TRP A 38 -6.95 3.93 3.00
N GLU A 39 -7.80 2.91 3.10
CA GLU A 39 -7.42 1.64 3.68
C GLU A 39 -6.90 0.75 2.56
N VAL A 40 -5.75 0.14 2.77
CA VAL A 40 -5.14 -0.79 1.83
C VAL A 40 -4.97 -2.11 2.55
N ARG A 41 -5.58 -3.15 1.99
CA ARG A 41 -5.35 -4.53 2.38
C ARG A 41 -4.43 -5.17 1.37
N VAL A 42 -3.43 -5.90 1.85
CA VAL A 42 -2.51 -6.69 1.03
C VAL A 42 -2.47 -8.09 1.58
N GLU A 43 -2.69 -9.06 0.71
CA GLU A 43 -2.46 -10.48 1.01
C GLU A 43 -1.28 -10.94 0.18
N CYS A 44 -0.25 -11.50 0.80
CA CYS A 44 0.93 -11.96 0.09
C CYS A 44 1.37 -13.36 0.56
N ALA A 45 1.94 -14.12 -0.37
CA ALA A 45 2.50 -15.43 -0.06
C ALA A 45 3.88 -15.26 0.60
N LEU A 46 4.03 -15.84 1.80
CA LEU A 46 5.28 -16.00 2.51
C LEU A 46 5.63 -17.50 2.60
N ASP A 47 6.84 -17.83 3.03
CA ASP A 47 7.28 -19.23 3.22
C ASP A 47 6.36 -20.00 4.19
N SER A 48 5.73 -19.29 5.13
CA SER A 48 4.78 -19.85 6.10
C SER A 48 3.33 -19.90 5.61
N GLY A 49 3.04 -19.48 4.37
CA GLY A 49 1.69 -19.38 3.81
C GLY A 49 1.26 -17.94 3.51
N TRP A 50 -0.03 -17.75 3.28
CA TRP A 50 -0.59 -16.42 2.99
C TRP A 50 -0.71 -15.59 4.27
N GLN A 51 -0.26 -14.34 4.21
CA GLN A 51 -0.41 -13.35 5.27
C GLN A 51 -1.21 -12.15 4.76
N SER A 52 -2.13 -11.66 5.59
CA SER A 52 -2.91 -10.45 5.32
C SER A 52 -2.42 -9.30 6.21
N SER A 53 -2.15 -8.16 5.60
CA SER A 53 -1.76 -6.92 6.26
C SER A 53 -2.67 -5.79 5.83
N VAL A 54 -3.14 -5.00 6.81
CA VAL A 54 -3.96 -3.81 6.57
C VAL A 54 -3.19 -2.59 7.04
N PHE A 55 -3.21 -1.53 6.23
CA PHE A 55 -2.67 -0.23 6.60
C PHE A 55 -3.53 0.89 6.05
N THR A 56 -3.45 2.04 6.71
CA THR A 56 -4.14 3.25 6.29
C THR A 56 -3.13 4.29 5.81
N VAL A 57 -3.44 4.98 4.71
CA VAL A 57 -2.61 6.06 4.16
C VAL A 57 -3.48 7.28 3.86
N GLU A 58 -2.98 8.45 4.21
CA GLU A 58 -3.66 9.71 3.88
C GLU A 58 -3.71 9.93 2.36
N ASP A 59 -4.81 10.47 1.83
CA ASP A 59 -4.93 10.79 0.40
C ASP A 59 -3.84 11.76 -0.07
N THR A 60 -3.50 12.73 0.78
CA THR A 60 -2.41 13.69 0.56
C THR A 60 -1.05 13.00 0.41
N ALA A 61 -0.72 12.08 1.31
CA ALA A 61 0.52 11.32 1.27
C ALA A 61 0.57 10.40 0.04
N LEU A 62 -0.52 9.70 -0.27
CA LEU A 62 -0.61 8.82 -1.42
C LEU A 62 -0.47 9.60 -2.74
N ARG A 63 -1.03 10.80 -2.85
CA ARG A 63 -0.84 11.67 -4.02
C ARG A 63 0.60 12.19 -4.11
N ALA A 64 1.16 12.64 -2.99
CA ALA A 64 2.49 13.23 -2.92
C ALA A 64 3.58 12.21 -3.30
N CYS A 65 3.44 10.95 -2.90
CA CYS A 65 4.45 9.93 -3.17
C CYS A 65 4.70 9.65 -4.66
N ARG A 66 3.76 10.06 -5.55
CA ARG A 66 3.94 9.95 -7.00
C ARG A 66 5.11 10.79 -7.51
N THR A 67 5.35 11.96 -6.92
CA THR A 67 6.40 12.91 -7.34
C THR A 67 7.45 13.18 -6.27
N ASP A 68 7.14 12.97 -4.99
CA ASP A 68 8.06 13.15 -3.88
C ASP A 68 8.70 11.82 -3.47
N ARG A 69 10.02 11.70 -3.67
CA ARG A 69 10.79 10.51 -3.31
C ARG A 69 10.78 10.26 -1.80
N LEU A 70 10.87 11.30 -0.97
CA LEU A 70 10.94 11.13 0.48
C LEU A 70 9.64 10.53 1.01
N VAL A 71 8.50 11.03 0.54
CA VAL A 71 7.17 10.50 0.91
C VAL A 71 7.02 9.06 0.39
N ARG A 72 7.50 8.77 -0.82
CA ARG A 72 7.50 7.41 -1.38
C ARG A 72 8.30 6.43 -0.54
N ASP A 73 9.52 6.80 -0.15
CA ASP A 73 10.41 5.96 0.65
C ASP A 73 9.83 5.71 2.05
N GLN A 74 9.14 6.69 2.64
CA GLN A 74 8.42 6.52 3.90
C GLN A 74 7.30 5.48 3.79
N ILE A 75 6.45 5.58 2.76
CA ILE A 75 5.35 4.63 2.55
C ILE A 75 5.91 3.23 2.25
N LEU A 76 6.95 3.11 1.41
CA LEU A 76 7.60 1.84 1.12
C LEU A 76 8.21 1.21 2.37
N GLY A 77 8.83 2.01 3.24
CA GLY A 77 9.38 1.53 4.51
C GLY A 77 8.29 0.97 5.44
N GLU A 78 7.15 1.65 5.54
CA GLU A 78 6.02 1.17 6.35
C GLU A 78 5.36 -0.08 5.77
N LEU A 79 5.20 -0.14 4.44
CA LEU A 79 4.73 -1.33 3.74
C LEU A 79 5.66 -2.52 3.98
N HIS A 80 6.96 -2.32 3.79
CA HIS A 80 7.95 -3.38 3.96
C HIS A 80 7.92 -3.96 5.37
N LYS A 81 7.86 -3.12 6.41
CA LYS A 81 7.74 -3.57 7.81
C LYS A 81 6.50 -4.41 8.07
N ARG A 82 5.37 -4.07 7.44
CA ARG A 82 4.07 -4.75 7.64
C ARG A 82 3.94 -6.05 6.85
N LEU A 83 4.66 -6.16 5.74
CA LEU A 83 4.64 -7.32 4.86
C LEU A 83 5.79 -8.29 5.15
N ALA A 84 6.79 -7.86 5.93
CA ALA A 84 7.83 -8.74 6.42
C ALA A 84 7.24 -9.86 7.30
N PRO A 85 7.78 -11.09 7.22
CA PRO A 85 7.39 -12.16 8.12
C PRO A 85 7.69 -11.75 9.57
N PRO A 86 6.80 -12.05 10.53
CA PRO A 86 7.03 -11.75 11.94
C PRO A 86 8.22 -12.58 12.45
N GLY A 87 9.41 -11.99 12.55
CA GLY A 87 10.62 -12.69 13.02
C GLY A 87 11.96 -12.16 12.53
N LEU A 88 12.01 -11.18 11.62
CA LEU A 88 13.25 -10.50 11.22
C LEU A 88 13.24 -9.07 11.77
N GLY A 89 13.53 -8.93 13.06
CA GLY A 89 13.79 -7.67 13.76
C GLY A 89 15.08 -7.76 14.55
#